data_AF-A0A4Y3VY91-F1
#
_entry.id   AF-A0A4Y3VY91-F1
#
_cell.length_a   1.000
_cell.length_b   1.000
_cell.length_c   1.000
_cell.angle_alpha   90.00
_cell.angle_beta   90.00
_cell.angle_gamma   90.00
#
_symmetry.space_group_name_H-M   'P 1'
#
loop_
_entity.id
_entity.type
_entity.pdbx_description
1 polymer ?
#
loop_
_entity_poly.entity_id
_entity_poly.type
_entity_poly.pdbx_seq_one_letter_code
_entity_poly.pdbx_strand_id
1 'polypeptide(L)'
;MSSPRRLRVHHRAEEAARGPKVVRLEDGEAGLSARTIKRRLASISGLFGYLMTRDDLAIERNPVPTGLANRRRSGNRGAPLLRTPRALPRVLGPGEVESVLGAVNTARDRAMVLAMLLGGLRRCEVLGLRLGTSHRVSVGSSSARARAGTSA
;
A
#
# COMPACT_ATOMS: atom_id res chain seq x y z
N MET A 1 67.61 4.24 -1.67
CA MET A 1 67.00 2.91 -1.46
C MET A 1 65.57 3.12 -0.98
N SER A 2 64.63 2.95 -1.91
CA SER A 2 63.19 3.08 -1.71
C SER A 2 62.66 1.81 -1.05
N SER A 3 61.88 1.94 0.00
CA SER A 3 61.16 0.81 0.61
C SER A 3 59.75 1.30 0.96
N PRO A 4 58.68 0.78 0.34
CA PRO A 4 57.33 1.26 0.61
C PRO A 4 56.78 0.59 1.87
N ARG A 5 56.48 1.38 2.90
CA ARG A 5 55.73 0.94 4.07
C ARG A 5 54.31 0.60 3.65
N ARG A 6 53.99 -0.69 3.77
CA ARG A 6 52.68 -1.32 3.58
C ARG A 6 51.61 -0.56 4.38
N LEU A 7 50.71 0.13 3.68
CA LEU A 7 49.53 0.76 4.26
C LEU A 7 48.64 -0.35 4.84
N ARG A 8 48.67 -0.56 6.16
CA ARG A 8 47.66 -1.37 6.85
C ARG A 8 46.37 -0.57 6.79
N VAL A 9 45.51 -0.93 5.85
CA VAL A 9 44.10 -0.55 5.87
C VAL A 9 43.52 -1.19 7.11
N HIS A 10 43.38 -0.41 8.18
CA HIS A 10 42.53 -0.79 9.30
C HIS A 10 41.10 -0.80 8.76
N HIS A 11 40.66 -1.96 8.24
CA HIS A 11 39.25 -2.30 8.18
C HIS A 11 38.76 -2.50 9.62
N ARG A 12 38.66 -1.39 10.35
CA ARG A 12 37.85 -1.32 11.56
C ARG A 12 36.43 -1.24 11.04
N ALA A 13 35.82 -2.42 10.89
CA ALA A 13 34.39 -2.55 10.79
C ALA A 13 33.80 -1.71 11.91
N GLU A 14 33.16 -0.61 11.52
CA GLU A 14 32.47 0.26 12.44
C GLU A 14 31.45 -0.59 13.20
N GLU A 15 31.68 -0.70 14.50
CA GLU A 15 30.71 -1.18 15.47
C GLU A 15 29.47 -0.30 15.36
N ALA A 16 28.56 -0.71 14.49
CA ALA A 16 27.22 -0.15 14.42
C ALA A 16 26.55 -0.46 15.76
N ALA A 17 26.41 0.61 16.55
CA ALA A 17 25.75 0.63 17.83
C ALA A 17 24.49 -0.25 17.83
N ARG A 18 24.41 -1.08 18.87
CA ARG A 18 23.39 -2.10 19.16
C ARG A 18 21.99 -1.48 19.23
N GLY A 19 21.39 -1.23 18.07
CA GLY A 19 19.95 -0.96 17.94
C GLY A 19 19.14 -2.20 18.33
N PRO A 20 17.83 -2.07 18.62
CA PRO A 20 16.99 -3.24 18.91
C PRO A 20 17.10 -4.21 17.74
N LYS A 21 17.55 -5.44 18.02
CA LYS A 21 17.84 -6.52 17.07
C LYS A 21 16.80 -6.55 15.94
N VAL A 22 17.12 -5.92 14.81
CA VAL A 22 16.26 -5.93 13.62
C VAL A 22 16.46 -7.28 12.96
N VAL A 23 15.49 -8.17 13.11
CA VAL A 23 15.51 -9.47 12.44
C VAL A 23 14.97 -9.27 11.02
N ARG A 24 15.75 -9.66 10.01
CA ARG A 24 15.24 -9.72 8.63
C ARG A 24 14.31 -10.93 8.56
N LEU A 25 13.07 -10.71 8.14
CA LEU A 25 12.07 -11.79 8.06
C LEU A 25 12.44 -12.89 7.05
N GLU A 26 13.46 -12.66 6.21
CA GLU A 26 14.05 -13.66 5.32
C GLU A 26 14.91 -14.71 6.05
N ASP A 27 15.40 -14.41 7.27
CA ASP A 27 16.26 -15.28 8.07
C ASP A 27 15.47 -16.32 8.89
N GLY A 28 14.15 -16.41 8.71
CA GLY A 28 13.25 -17.24 9.51
C GLY A 28 12.12 -17.85 8.69
N GLU A 29 12.43 -18.95 7.99
CA GLU A 29 11.50 -19.94 7.41
C GLU A 29 10.46 -19.41 6.39
N ALA A 30 9.72 -20.31 5.74
CA ALA A 30 8.64 -20.00 4.80
C ALA A 30 7.48 -19.27 5.49
N GLY A 31 7.64 -17.95 5.68
CA GLY A 31 6.77 -17.11 6.48
C GLY A 31 5.70 -16.34 5.71
N LEU A 32 4.77 -15.75 6.46
CA LEU A 32 3.81 -14.77 5.93
C LEU A 32 4.53 -13.51 5.45
N SER A 33 4.05 -12.90 4.36
CA SER A 33 4.60 -11.62 3.92
C SER A 33 4.58 -10.58 5.05
N ALA A 34 5.61 -9.72 5.12
CA ALA A 34 5.69 -8.67 6.13
C ALA A 34 4.42 -7.79 6.18
N ARG A 35 3.76 -7.60 5.02
CA ARG A 35 2.46 -6.92 4.93
C ARG A 35 1.34 -7.66 5.67
N THR A 36 1.32 -8.99 5.59
CA THR A 36 0.36 -9.83 6.32
C THR A 36 0.62 -9.84 7.82
N ILE A 37 1.88 -9.89 8.25
CA ILE A 37 2.23 -9.78 9.67
C ILE A 37 1.81 -8.41 10.21
N LYS A 38 2.12 -7.32 9.48
CA LYS A 38 1.65 -5.96 9.84
C LYS A 38 0.13 -5.84 9.93
N ARG A 39 -0.61 -6.51 9.04
CA ARG A 39 -2.07 -6.54 9.08
C ARG A 39 -2.58 -7.23 10.36
N ARG A 40 -2.01 -8.38 10.72
CA ARG A 40 -2.36 -9.08 11.97
C ARG A 40 -2.04 -8.23 13.21
N LEU A 41 -0.86 -7.61 13.24
CA LEU A 41 -0.47 -6.69 14.32
C LEU A 41 -1.44 -5.51 14.45
N ALA A 42 -1.94 -4.95 13.33
CA ALA A 42 -2.94 -3.88 13.37
C ALA A 42 -4.26 -4.35 14.00
N SER A 43 -4.74 -5.55 13.66
CA SER A 43 -5.95 -6.14 14.28
C SER A 43 -5.77 -6.35 15.78
N ILE A 44 -4.65 -6.93 16.22
CA ILE A 44 -4.33 -7.15 17.64
C ILE A 44 -4.25 -5.80 18.36
N SER A 45 -3.57 -4.81 17.78
CA SER A 45 -3.47 -3.46 18.34
C SER A 45 -4.85 -2.82 18.56
N GLY A 46 -5.77 -3.00 17.60
CA GLY A 46 -7.16 -2.53 17.71
C GLY A 46 -7.95 -3.24 18.82
N LEU A 47 -7.81 -4.56 18.95
CA LEU A 47 -8.45 -5.34 20.03
C LEU A 47 -7.97 -4.88 21.41
N PHE A 48 -6.66 -4.80 21.62
CA PHE A 48 -6.13 -4.31 22.91
C PHE A 48 -6.51 -2.85 23.15
N GLY A 49 -6.55 -2.00 22.11
CA GLY A 49 -7.10 -0.65 22.22
C GLY A 49 -8.54 -0.63 22.70
N TYR A 50 -9.40 -1.51 22.17
CA TYR A 50 -10.77 -1.68 22.63
C TYR A 50 -10.87 -2.15 24.08
N LEU A 51 -10.11 -3.19 24.46
CA LEU A 51 -10.14 -3.72 25.83
C LEU A 51 -9.66 -2.67 26.85
N MET A 52 -8.65 -1.88 26.49
CA MET A 52 -8.20 -0.74 27.30
C MET A 52 -9.26 0.35 27.45
N THR A 53 -10.09 0.60 26.41
CA THR A 53 -11.20 1.56 26.51
C THR A 53 -12.40 1.02 27.26
N ARG A 54 -12.58 -0.31 27.25
CA ARG A 54 -13.67 -0.98 27.95
C ARG A 54 -13.41 -1.09 29.46
N ASP A 55 -12.14 -1.08 29.87
CA ASP A 55 -11.66 -1.06 31.27
C ASP A 55 -12.02 -2.27 32.15
N ASP A 56 -12.69 -3.28 31.59
CA ASP A 56 -13.12 -4.50 32.30
C ASP A 56 -11.97 -5.46 32.71
N LEU A 57 -10.78 -5.33 32.10
CA LEU A 57 -9.70 -6.33 32.19
C LEU A 57 -8.38 -5.82 32.79
N ALA A 58 -8.37 -4.63 33.40
CA ALA A 58 -7.16 -4.01 33.97
C ALA A 58 -5.93 -4.02 33.02
N ILE A 59 -6.17 -3.86 31.71
CA ILE A 59 -5.09 -3.81 30.72
C ILE A 59 -4.56 -2.38 30.67
N GLU A 60 -3.37 -2.16 31.22
CA GLU A 60 -2.76 -0.83 31.31
C GLU A 60 -2.05 -0.40 30.01
N ARG A 61 -1.54 -1.36 29.24
CA ARG A 61 -0.71 -1.09 28.05
C ARG A 61 -0.98 -2.04 26.90
N ASN A 62 -1.04 -1.49 25.69
CA ASN A 62 -1.14 -2.27 24.46
C ASN A 62 0.21 -2.93 24.11
N PRO A 63 0.27 -4.28 24.01
CA PRO A 63 1.50 -5.00 23.65
C PRO A 63 1.93 -4.77 22.19
N VAL A 64 1.04 -4.26 21.33
CA VAL A 64 1.31 -3.96 19.93
C VAL A 64 1.21 -2.46 19.69
N PRO A 65 2.27 -1.69 19.97
CA PRO A 65 2.23 -0.24 19.87
C PRO A 65 2.08 0.22 18.41
N THR A 66 0.87 0.67 18.06
CA THR A 66 0.56 1.17 16.72
C THR A 66 -0.36 2.40 16.79
N GLY A 67 -0.04 3.44 16.02
CA GLY A 67 -0.97 4.53 15.72
C GLY A 67 -1.34 5.47 16.88
N LEU A 68 -2.38 6.27 16.64
CA LEU A 68 -2.86 7.37 17.49
C LEU A 68 -3.37 6.92 18.87
N ALA A 69 -3.91 5.70 19.01
CA ALA A 69 -4.44 5.20 20.28
C ALA A 69 -3.36 5.07 21.37
N ASN A 70 -2.15 4.66 20.99
CA ASN A 70 -0.99 4.65 21.89
C ASN A 70 -0.32 6.02 22.06
N ARG A 71 -0.75 7.06 21.33
CA ARG A 71 -0.19 8.42 21.42
C ARG A 71 -0.53 9.10 22.75
N ARG A 72 -1.68 8.79 23.36
CA ARG A 72 -2.23 9.52 24.51
C ARG A 72 -1.63 9.14 25.87
N ARG A 73 -1.00 7.96 26.00
CA ARG A 73 -0.49 7.47 27.30
C ARG A 73 1.01 7.21 27.36
N SER A 74 1.70 7.12 26.22
CA SER A 74 3.13 6.85 26.18
C SER A 74 3.85 7.96 25.43
N GLY A 75 4.49 8.87 26.16
CA GLY A 75 5.43 9.86 25.59
C GLY A 75 6.64 9.23 24.91
N ASN A 76 6.83 7.92 25.06
CA ASN A 76 7.89 7.17 24.40
C ASN A 76 7.41 6.66 23.03
N ARG A 77 8.00 7.22 21.96
CA ARG A 77 7.84 6.77 20.57
C ARG A 77 8.44 5.38 20.43
N GLY A 78 7.67 4.33 20.73
CA GLY A 78 8.07 2.96 20.41
C GLY A 78 8.23 2.84 18.89
N ALA A 79 9.42 2.45 18.42
CA ALA A 79 9.61 2.14 17.01
C ALA A 79 8.64 1.02 16.59
N PRO A 80 8.06 1.05 15.38
CA PRO A 80 7.14 0.00 14.95
C PRO A 80 7.78 -1.39 15.08
N LEU A 81 7.02 -2.35 15.61
CA LEU A 81 7.48 -3.74 15.74
C LEU A 81 7.91 -4.35 14.40
N LEU A 82 7.29 -3.89 13.30
CA LEU A 82 7.62 -4.32 11.95
C LEU A 82 7.68 -3.12 10.99
N ARG A 83 8.81 -2.96 10.31
CA ARG A 83 8.95 -2.04 9.18
C ARG A 83 8.66 -2.77 7.88
N THR A 84 7.59 -2.37 7.21
CA THR A 84 7.23 -2.89 5.88
C THR A 84 7.49 -1.81 4.83
N PRO A 85 8.22 -2.10 3.74
CA PRO A 85 8.33 -1.19 2.60
C PRO A 85 6.95 -0.75 2.11
N ARG A 86 6.80 0.53 1.75
CA ARG A 86 5.57 1.04 1.13
C ARG A 86 5.68 0.80 -0.38
N ALA A 87 4.93 -0.17 -0.89
CA ALA A 87 4.78 -0.35 -2.33
C ALA A 87 4.10 0.89 -2.93
N LEU A 88 4.69 1.45 -3.99
CA LEU A 88 4.03 2.47 -4.79
C LEU A 88 3.04 1.80 -5.75
N PRO A 89 1.86 2.39 -5.97
CA PRO A 89 0.94 1.92 -7.01
C PRO A 89 1.61 1.95 -8.39
N ARG A 90 1.37 0.93 -9.21
CA ARG A 90 1.68 0.99 -10.64
C ARG A 90 0.59 1.82 -11.33
N VAL A 91 0.97 2.93 -11.94
CA VAL A 91 0.06 3.80 -12.68
C VAL A 91 -0.07 3.27 -14.11
N LEU A 92 -1.29 3.21 -14.64
CA LEU A 92 -1.54 2.81 -16.02
C LEU A 92 -1.22 3.96 -16.98
N GLY A 93 -0.55 3.66 -18.07
CA GLY A 93 -0.36 4.61 -19.17
C GLY A 93 -1.62 4.73 -20.06
N PRO A 94 -1.73 5.78 -20.91
CA PRO A 94 -2.90 5.99 -21.77
C PRO A 94 -3.24 4.78 -22.67
N GLY A 95 -2.24 4.13 -23.27
CA GLY A 95 -2.48 2.96 -24.12
C GLY A 95 -2.98 1.72 -23.35
N GLU A 96 -2.53 1.54 -22.10
CA GLU A 96 -3.05 0.47 -21.23
C GLU A 96 -4.49 0.76 -20.82
N VAL A 97 -4.83 2.03 -20.59
CA VAL A 97 -6.20 2.47 -20.31
C VAL A 97 -7.12 2.17 -21.48
N GLU A 98 -6.72 2.52 -22.71
CA GLU A 98 -7.51 2.21 -23.91
C GLU A 98 -7.67 0.71 -24.12
N SER A 99 -6.63 -0.09 -23.86
CA SER A 99 -6.70 -1.55 -23.90
C SER A 99 -7.73 -2.11 -22.91
N VAL A 100 -7.72 -1.62 -21.66
CA VAL A 100 -8.71 -2.01 -20.65
C VAL A 100 -10.12 -1.61 -21.08
N LEU A 101 -10.33 -0.37 -21.55
CA LEU A 101 -11.65 0.10 -21.99
C LEU A 101 -12.15 -0.63 -23.24
N GLY A 102 -11.25 -1.06 -24.12
CA GLY A 102 -11.55 -1.88 -25.29
C GLY A 102 -11.94 -3.32 -24.96
N ALA A 103 -11.41 -3.87 -23.87
CA ALA A 103 -11.74 -5.23 -23.41
C ALA A 103 -13.09 -5.32 -22.66
N VAL A 104 -13.62 -4.19 -22.19
CA VAL A 104 -14.87 -4.16 -21.42
C VAL A 104 -16.08 -4.07 -22.35
N ASN A 105 -16.87 -5.14 -22.40
CA ASN A 105 -17.94 -5.31 -23.39
C ASN A 105 -19.33 -4.83 -22.94
N THR A 106 -19.51 -4.47 -21.65
CA THR A 106 -20.82 -4.02 -21.16
C THR A 106 -20.82 -2.51 -20.88
N ALA A 107 -21.92 -1.83 -21.20
CA ALA A 107 -22.08 -0.40 -20.89
C ALA A 107 -21.99 -0.13 -19.39
N ARG A 108 -22.47 -1.06 -18.56
CA ARG A 108 -22.40 -1.00 -17.09
C ARG A 108 -20.95 -1.02 -16.61
N ASP A 109 -20.17 -2.02 -17.00
CA ASP A 109 -18.79 -2.17 -16.54
C ASP A 109 -17.92 -1.04 -17.08
N ARG A 110 -18.18 -0.59 -18.31
CA ARG A 110 -17.49 0.57 -18.89
C ARG A 110 -17.80 1.84 -18.11
N ALA A 111 -19.07 2.08 -17.73
CA ALA A 111 -19.44 3.21 -16.88
C ALA A 111 -18.78 3.12 -15.50
N MET A 112 -18.70 1.92 -14.90
CA MET A 112 -18.00 1.71 -13.63
C MET A 112 -16.51 2.05 -13.74
N VAL A 113 -15.81 1.51 -14.74
CA VAL A 113 -14.38 1.76 -14.97
C VAL A 113 -14.12 3.24 -15.24
N LEU A 114 -14.94 3.89 -16.07
CA LEU A 114 -14.84 5.33 -16.35
C LEU A 114 -15.09 6.18 -15.09
N ALA A 115 -16.03 5.80 -14.24
CA ALA A 115 -16.27 6.48 -12.97
C ALA A 115 -15.06 6.37 -12.02
N MET A 116 -14.37 5.22 -12.02
CA MET A 116 -13.12 5.06 -11.26
C MET A 116 -11.96 5.84 -11.87
N LEU A 117 -11.82 5.84 -13.20
CA LEU A 117 -10.71 6.48 -13.91
C LEU A 117 -10.80 8.00 -13.92
N LEU A 118 -11.97 8.55 -14.32
CA LEU A 118 -12.18 9.98 -14.49
C LEU A 118 -12.64 10.66 -13.20
N GLY A 119 -13.42 9.95 -12.37
CA GLY A 119 -13.92 10.46 -11.10
C GLY A 119 -13.04 10.13 -9.90
N GLY A 120 -12.01 9.30 -10.08
CA GLY A 120 -11.15 8.85 -8.98
C GLY A 120 -11.88 7.99 -7.94
N LEU A 121 -13.06 7.46 -8.29
CA LEU A 121 -13.91 6.71 -7.37
C LEU A 121 -13.31 5.35 -7.02
N ARG A 122 -13.44 4.96 -5.75
CA ARG A 122 -13.11 3.60 -5.31
C ARG A 122 -14.20 2.64 -5.74
N ARG A 123 -13.86 1.37 -5.89
CA ARG A 123 -14.82 0.31 -6.25
C ARG A 123 -16.07 0.33 -5.38
N CYS A 124 -15.91 0.51 -4.06
CA CYS A 124 -17.06 0.52 -3.14
C CYS A 124 -17.94 1.77 -3.30
N GLU A 125 -17.38 2.91 -3.71
CA GLU A 125 -18.14 4.13 -4.00
C GLU A 125 -18.96 3.94 -5.28
N VAL A 126 -18.34 3.37 -6.33
CA VAL A 126 -19.03 3.02 -7.58
C VAL A 126 -20.16 2.03 -7.35
N LEU A 127 -19.94 0.99 -6.53
CA LEU A 127 -20.99 0.04 -6.16
C LEU A 127 -22.09 0.66 -5.28
N GLY A 128 -21.79 1.76 -4.59
CA GLY A 128 -22.73 2.51 -3.76
C GLY A 128 -23.46 3.64 -4.50
N LEU A 129 -23.16 3.89 -5.78
CA LEU A 129 -23.82 4.92 -6.57
C LEU A 129 -25.31 4.63 -6.70
N ARG A 130 -26.12 5.64 -6.39
CA ARG A 130 -27.57 5.64 -6.61
C ARG A 130 -27.89 6.73 -7.60
N LEU A 131 -28.67 6.40 -8.62
CA LEU A 131 -29.17 7.39 -9.56
C LEU A 131 -30.28 8.18 -8.86
N GLY A 132 -29.96 9.37 -8.36
CA GLY A 132 -30.96 10.42 -8.22
C GLY A 132 -31.44 10.84 -9.60
N THR A 133 -32.66 11.36 -9.72
CA THR A 133 -33.20 11.85 -10.99
C THR A 133 -32.25 12.87 -11.60
N SER A 134 -31.52 12.52 -12.67
CA SER A 134 -30.57 13.44 -13.29
C SER A 134 -30.28 13.14 -14.75
N HIS A 135 -30.06 14.26 -15.44
CA HIS A 135 -29.90 14.50 -16.86
C HIS A 135 -28.84 13.62 -17.53
N ARG A 136 -29.14 13.19 -18.76
CA ARG A 136 -28.24 12.43 -19.63
C ARG A 136 -27.06 13.30 -20.07
N VAL A 137 -25.84 12.90 -19.71
CA VAL A 137 -24.61 13.43 -20.31
C VAL A 137 -24.22 12.49 -21.46
N SER A 138 -24.25 12.99 -22.70
CA SER A 138 -23.79 12.22 -23.87
C SER A 138 -22.27 12.15 -23.86
N VAL A 139 -21.72 10.96 -23.63
CA VAL A 139 -20.30 10.70 -23.88
C VAL A 139 -20.15 10.50 -25.39
N GLY A 140 -19.56 11.49 -26.07
CA GLY A 140 -19.32 11.45 -27.51
C GLY A 140 -18.48 10.23 -27.88
N SER A 141 -19.02 9.36 -28.73
CA SER A 141 -18.28 8.25 -29.31
C SER A 141 -17.25 8.80 -30.31
N SER A 142 -15.97 8.84 -29.92
CA SER A 142 -14.88 8.95 -30.89
C SER A 142 -14.81 7.62 -31.66
N SER A 143 -15.54 7.58 -32.77
CA SER A 143 -15.39 6.57 -33.80
C SER A 143 -14.06 6.81 -34.49
N ALA A 144 -13.00 6.17 -34.03
CA ALA A 144 -11.80 5.95 -34.83
C ALA A 144 -12.16 4.96 -35.95
N ARG A 145 -12.81 5.47 -36.99
CA ARG A 145 -13.14 4.76 -38.22
C ARG A 145 -11.86 4.64 -39.05
N ALA A 146 -11.11 3.56 -38.85
CA ALA A 146 -10.09 3.13 -39.81
C ALA A 146 -10.79 2.42 -41.00
N ARG A 147 -11.14 3.20 -42.02
CA ARG A 147 -11.23 2.80 -43.44
C ARG A 147 -10.05 3.51 -44.13
N ALA A 148 -9.32 3.02 -45.11
CA ALA A 148 -9.34 1.81 -45.94
C ALA A 148 -7.95 1.68 -46.58
N GLY A 149 -7.64 0.54 -47.18
CA GLY A 149 -6.44 0.38 -48.01
C GLY A 149 -6.31 -1.00 -48.63
N THR A 150 -7.32 -1.44 -49.39
CA THR A 150 -7.21 -2.54 -50.34
C THR A 150 -6.78 -1.98 -51.69
N SER A 151 -5.60 -2.39 -52.17
CA SER A 151 -5.12 -2.42 -53.57
C SER A 151 -3.65 -2.87 -53.50
N ALA A 152 -3.15 -3.88 -54.19
CA ALA A 152 -3.57 -4.64 -55.36
C ALA A 152 -3.07 -6.09 -55.24
#